data_AF-A0A2D0J4D8-F1
#
_entry.id   AF-A0A2D0J4D8-F1
#
_cell.length_a   1.000
_cell.length_b   1.000
_cell.length_c   1.000
_cell.angle_alpha   90.00
_cell.angle_beta   90.00
_cell.angle_gamma   90.00
#
_symmetry.space_group_name_H-M   'P 1'
#
loop_
_entity.id
_entity.type
_entity.pdbx_description
1 polymer ?
#
loop_
_entity_poly.entity_id
_entity_poly.type
_entity_poly.pdbx_seq_one_letter_code
_entity_poly.pdbx_strand_id
1 'polypeptide(L)'
;MDKTEKNTESNLVYSVDPGYQHEGALKGYGKEATQKTYALNNYDPAASTDILTYTSTRMAKTVFNTYEDNDDFSIACYFTDWAQYDARAVEPLPPDEVLKNQGGRGADLTRVKGDATNGSPFKKLIFSFVGIIGDKGPKKDTILSAAAIWGFGSDKDNIPESYTGWPIPIDPWADVSSFFNCGFKEGAGGVVAKDLYDQEKAKGLLGGFRELKKADPNLEISVSIGGWSMSGAFYDICRDDIHRKQFVEGLKDLFNRFPMFNHIDIDWEYPGSAGMGNQFDKDDYIYYKKLIEEIKAANISNLKGISIAASGDPEKIDDAHIPELIAAGVTGINLMTYDFFTLGDGQLSHHTNLYRNKDDKYSKYSVDDAVQHLIKLGIDEEKIFIGYSGYTRNAKGATINNQSPLQGTYTGSGNVVGSFESAVIEWTDVIYNYVDFENGIGRNGYEIIHDEIAQADYLYNEKLQVFMSLDTPRSVREKARYVKEKGLGGLFIWSGDQDNGLLTNAAHEGLGRKVKHQIIDMSPFYFDDDNLPSYDKPKEPQCKDCV
;
A
#
# COMPACT_ATOMS: atom_id res chain seq x y z
N MET A 1 -3.12 25.16 4.00
CA MET A 1 -2.65 25.92 5.18
C MET A 1 -3.79 26.73 5.76
N ASP A 2 -4.07 26.53 7.04
CA ASP A 2 -5.13 27.22 7.78
C ASP A 2 -4.60 28.59 8.27
N LYS A 3 -5.48 29.58 8.43
CA LYS A 3 -5.14 30.92 8.98
C LYS A 3 -4.69 30.87 10.43
N THR A 4 -4.84 29.74 11.09
CA THR A 4 -4.46 29.48 12.49
C THR A 4 -3.02 29.01 12.66
N GLU A 5 -2.34 28.62 11.58
CA GLU A 5 -0.95 28.16 11.63
C GLU A 5 0.02 29.31 11.92
N LYS A 6 1.04 29.03 12.74
CA LYS A 6 2.17 29.93 12.90
C LYS A 6 2.87 30.09 11.55
N ASN A 7 3.29 31.32 11.24
CA ASN A 7 3.90 31.74 9.97
C ASN A 7 5.31 31.13 9.68
N THR A 8 5.56 29.89 10.09
CA THR A 8 6.78 29.14 9.83
C THR A 8 6.56 28.22 8.64
N GLU A 9 7.58 28.11 7.78
CA GLU A 9 7.54 27.14 6.68
C GLU A 9 7.48 25.71 7.24
N SER A 10 6.49 24.92 6.81
CA SER A 10 6.33 23.53 7.22
C SER A 10 7.50 22.67 6.74
N ASN A 11 7.96 21.71 7.54
CA ASN A 11 8.93 20.70 7.13
C ASN A 11 8.28 19.49 6.46
N LEU A 12 6.95 19.36 6.53
CA LEU A 12 6.19 18.23 6.00
C LEU A 12 5.57 18.49 4.63
N VAL A 13 5.15 19.73 4.37
CA VAL A 13 4.42 20.09 3.14
C VAL A 13 4.91 21.39 2.52
N TYR A 14 4.74 21.49 1.21
CA TYR A 14 4.87 22.76 0.48
C TYR A 14 3.57 23.57 0.59
N SER A 15 3.65 24.90 0.63
CA SER A 15 2.46 25.76 0.66
C SER A 15 1.67 25.71 -0.66
N VAL A 16 2.37 25.55 -1.78
CA VAL A 16 1.84 25.40 -3.14
C VAL A 16 2.51 24.23 -3.85
N ASP A 17 1.86 23.63 -4.84
CA ASP A 17 2.44 22.53 -5.62
C ASP A 17 3.72 23.04 -6.28
N PRO A 18 4.88 22.51 -5.87
CA PRO A 18 6.16 23.04 -6.33
C PRO A 18 6.43 22.62 -7.79
N GLY A 19 5.58 21.76 -8.37
CA GLY A 19 5.83 21.06 -9.61
C GLY A 19 6.88 19.97 -9.43
N TYR A 20 7.23 19.29 -10.51
CA TYR A 20 8.21 18.21 -10.52
C TYR A 20 9.58 18.71 -10.01
N GLN A 21 10.10 18.13 -8.92
CA GLN A 21 11.28 18.69 -8.24
C GLN A 21 12.62 18.14 -8.75
N HIS A 22 12.60 17.03 -9.48
CA HIS A 22 13.80 16.40 -10.01
C HIS A 22 14.58 17.31 -10.95
N GLU A 23 15.91 17.21 -10.86
CA GLU A 23 16.80 17.90 -11.77
C GLU A 23 16.64 17.37 -13.20
N GLY A 24 16.36 18.27 -14.13
CA GLY A 24 16.20 17.93 -15.54
C GLY A 24 15.29 18.93 -16.26
N ALA A 25 14.97 18.60 -17.50
CA ALA A 25 14.15 19.46 -18.36
C ALA A 25 12.71 19.64 -17.85
N LEU A 26 12.22 18.71 -17.02
CA LEU A 26 10.87 18.75 -16.47
C LEU A 26 10.76 19.48 -15.12
N LYS A 27 11.87 20.01 -14.57
CA LYS A 27 11.83 20.67 -13.27
C LYS A 27 10.82 21.81 -13.27
N GLY A 28 9.88 21.77 -12.32
CA GLY A 28 8.79 22.74 -12.17
C GLY A 28 7.51 22.40 -12.97
N TYR A 29 7.49 21.32 -13.76
CA TYR A 29 6.28 20.92 -14.48
C TYR A 29 5.15 20.59 -13.50
N GLY A 30 3.92 21.05 -13.79
CA GLY A 30 2.80 20.88 -12.85
C GLY A 30 2.80 21.85 -11.67
N LYS A 31 3.62 22.92 -11.70
CA LYS A 31 3.61 23.94 -10.65
C LYS A 31 2.20 24.54 -10.48
N GLU A 32 1.75 24.64 -9.23
CA GLU A 32 0.41 25.06 -8.82
C GLU A 32 -0.75 24.22 -9.37
N ALA A 33 -0.48 23.05 -9.97
CA ALA A 33 -1.53 22.20 -10.55
C ALA A 33 -2.56 21.77 -9.51
N THR A 34 -2.10 21.34 -8.32
CA THR A 34 -2.99 20.93 -7.23
C THR A 34 -3.96 22.05 -6.83
N GLN A 35 -3.47 23.27 -6.57
CA GLN A 35 -4.32 24.40 -6.18
C GLN A 35 -5.29 24.81 -7.30
N LYS A 36 -4.87 24.74 -8.57
CA LYS A 36 -5.76 25.01 -9.72
C LYS A 36 -6.83 23.93 -9.86
N THR A 37 -6.50 22.65 -9.66
CA THR A 37 -7.49 21.56 -9.61
C THR A 37 -8.51 21.81 -8.51
N TYR A 38 -8.07 22.19 -7.30
CA TYR A 38 -9.00 22.50 -6.21
C TYR A 38 -9.97 23.62 -6.59
N ALA A 39 -9.47 24.73 -7.14
CA ALA A 39 -10.29 25.86 -7.54
C ALA A 39 -11.30 25.48 -8.63
N LEU A 40 -10.88 24.68 -9.61
CA LEU A 40 -11.73 24.22 -10.71
C LEU A 40 -12.81 23.22 -10.27
N ASN A 41 -12.52 22.41 -9.26
CA ASN A 41 -13.44 21.43 -8.68
C ASN A 41 -14.27 22.01 -7.52
N ASN A 42 -14.06 23.28 -7.15
CA ASN A 42 -14.64 23.92 -5.96
C ASN A 42 -14.38 23.11 -4.67
N TYR A 43 -13.18 22.54 -4.57
CA TYR A 43 -12.76 21.85 -3.36
C TYR A 43 -12.33 22.87 -2.30
N ASP A 44 -12.95 22.79 -1.13
CA ASP A 44 -12.57 23.50 0.08
C ASP A 44 -12.56 22.48 1.23
N PRO A 45 -11.40 22.16 1.84
CA PRO A 45 -11.32 21.18 2.90
C PRO A 45 -12.21 21.50 4.12
N ALA A 46 -12.61 22.76 4.32
CA ALA A 46 -13.49 23.19 5.40
C ALA A 46 -15.00 23.10 5.05
N ALA A 47 -15.35 22.71 3.81
CA ALA A 47 -16.73 22.69 3.32
C ALA A 47 -17.10 21.46 2.47
N SER A 48 -16.15 20.83 1.80
CA SER A 48 -16.39 19.72 0.86
C SER A 48 -16.58 18.39 1.56
N THR A 49 -17.56 17.60 1.12
CA THR A 49 -17.88 16.27 1.68
C THR A 49 -17.94 15.15 0.65
N ASP A 50 -17.85 15.49 -0.64
CA ASP A 50 -18.15 14.61 -1.78
C ASP A 50 -17.30 14.90 -3.03
N ILE A 51 -16.19 15.63 -2.86
CA ILE A 51 -15.29 16.05 -3.94
C ILE A 51 -14.01 15.20 -3.92
N LEU A 52 -13.49 14.90 -5.12
CA LEU A 52 -12.16 14.35 -5.30
C LEU A 52 -11.12 15.47 -5.39
N THR A 53 -10.12 15.44 -4.52
CA THR A 53 -9.10 16.50 -4.41
C THR A 53 -8.09 16.45 -5.57
N TYR A 54 -7.77 15.23 -6.04
CA TYR A 54 -6.63 14.91 -6.88
C TYR A 54 -5.30 15.50 -6.35
N THR A 55 -5.07 15.51 -5.05
CA THR A 55 -3.84 16.08 -4.47
C THR A 55 -2.62 15.26 -4.87
N SER A 56 -1.64 15.90 -5.52
CA SER A 56 -0.40 15.21 -5.87
C SER A 56 0.50 15.03 -4.66
N THR A 57 1.20 13.90 -4.59
CA THR A 57 2.27 13.62 -3.62
C THR A 57 3.40 14.67 -3.65
N ARG A 58 3.53 15.45 -4.72
CA ARG A 58 4.44 16.61 -4.81
C ARG A 58 4.19 17.67 -3.74
N MET A 59 2.99 17.72 -3.17
CA MET A 59 2.67 18.62 -2.06
C MET A 59 3.41 18.24 -0.77
N ALA A 60 3.82 16.97 -0.62
CA ALA A 60 4.57 16.50 0.54
C ALA A 60 6.08 16.64 0.34
N LYS A 61 6.78 17.12 1.37
CA LYS A 61 8.23 17.04 1.47
C LYS A 61 8.64 15.61 1.84
N THR A 62 9.73 15.13 1.25
CA THR A 62 10.26 13.78 1.52
C THR A 62 11.09 13.79 2.79
N VAL A 63 10.71 12.97 3.78
CA VAL A 63 11.26 13.01 5.14
C VAL A 63 11.60 11.62 5.70
N PHE A 64 11.90 10.65 4.83
CA PHE A 64 12.35 9.33 5.25
C PHE A 64 13.69 9.44 5.99
N ASN A 65 13.68 9.18 7.30
CA ASN A 65 14.90 8.83 8.03
C ASN A 65 15.35 7.43 7.58
N THR A 66 16.59 7.09 7.89
CA THR A 66 17.07 5.72 7.78
C THR A 66 17.52 5.21 9.14
N TYR A 67 17.47 3.90 9.31
CA TYR A 67 17.67 3.24 10.59
C TYR A 67 18.59 2.03 10.44
N GLU A 68 19.15 1.55 11.56
CA GLU A 68 19.81 0.25 11.63
C GLU A 68 18.75 -0.85 11.42
N ASP A 69 18.90 -1.67 10.37
CA ASP A 69 17.94 -2.70 9.95
C ASP A 69 18.53 -4.12 9.98
N ASN A 70 19.58 -4.33 10.78
CA ASN A 70 20.27 -5.60 10.95
C ASN A 70 19.68 -6.46 12.10
N ASP A 71 18.39 -6.29 12.36
CA ASP A 71 17.60 -7.11 13.27
C ASP A 71 16.81 -8.18 12.50
N ASP A 72 15.99 -8.96 13.20
CA ASP A 72 15.21 -10.06 12.63
C ASP A 72 13.90 -9.59 11.95
N PHE A 73 13.65 -8.28 11.90
CA PHE A 73 12.40 -7.71 11.37
C PHE A 73 12.59 -7.14 9.97
N SER A 74 11.52 -7.16 9.16
CA SER A 74 11.52 -6.48 7.86
C SER A 74 10.37 -5.47 7.74
N ILE A 75 10.64 -4.35 7.08
CA ILE A 75 9.60 -3.43 6.63
C ILE A 75 9.59 -3.46 5.11
N ALA A 76 8.48 -3.91 4.53
CA ALA A 76 8.26 -4.01 3.10
C ALA A 76 7.37 -2.89 2.56
N CYS A 77 7.48 -2.62 1.27
CA CYS A 77 6.76 -1.53 0.61
C CYS A 77 6.12 -2.03 -0.68
N TYR A 78 4.79 -2.08 -0.71
CA TYR A 78 4.06 -2.15 -1.97
C TYR A 78 4.21 -0.81 -2.68
N PHE A 79 4.78 -0.82 -3.89
CA PHE A 79 4.90 0.37 -4.72
C PHE A 79 4.16 0.14 -6.03
N THR A 80 3.16 0.99 -6.29
CA THR A 80 2.24 0.79 -7.40
C THR A 80 2.74 1.44 -8.70
N ASP A 81 2.65 0.71 -9.81
CA ASP A 81 3.12 1.18 -11.13
C ASP A 81 2.37 2.43 -11.61
N TRP A 82 1.09 2.58 -11.27
CA TRP A 82 0.24 3.69 -11.68
C TRP A 82 0.47 4.97 -10.85
N ALA A 83 1.07 4.89 -9.65
CA ALA A 83 1.23 6.07 -8.80
C ALA A 83 2.17 7.12 -9.40
N GLN A 84 3.03 6.73 -10.34
CA GLN A 84 3.93 7.65 -11.03
C GLN A 84 3.21 8.70 -11.88
N TYR A 85 1.98 8.41 -12.35
CA TYR A 85 1.27 9.28 -13.28
C TYR A 85 0.76 10.56 -12.63
N ASP A 86 0.82 11.66 -13.38
CA ASP A 86 -0.01 12.85 -13.18
C ASP A 86 -0.07 13.63 -14.50
N ALA A 87 -1.22 13.63 -15.19
CA ALA A 87 -1.37 14.30 -16.49
C ALA A 87 -1.20 15.83 -16.39
N ARG A 88 -1.26 16.37 -15.18
CA ARG A 88 -1.06 17.80 -14.91
C ARG A 88 0.41 18.20 -14.82
N ALA A 89 1.32 17.25 -14.73
CA ALA A 89 2.76 17.49 -14.62
C ALA A 89 3.40 17.81 -15.98
N VAL A 90 2.91 18.85 -16.63
CA VAL A 90 3.37 19.40 -17.91
C VAL A 90 3.52 20.93 -17.81
N GLU A 91 4.27 21.53 -18.75
CA GLU A 91 4.39 22.99 -18.88
C GLU A 91 4.20 23.40 -20.37
N PRO A 92 3.25 24.31 -20.69
CA PRO A 92 2.28 24.91 -19.77
C PRO A 92 1.29 23.86 -19.22
N LEU A 93 0.61 24.19 -18.11
CA LEU A 93 -0.45 23.33 -17.56
C LEU A 93 -1.51 22.98 -18.61
N PRO A 94 -2.13 21.79 -18.50
CA PRO A 94 -3.09 21.34 -19.51
C PRO A 94 -4.43 22.09 -19.37
N PRO A 95 -5.35 21.93 -20.33
CA PRO A 95 -6.69 22.52 -20.26
C PRO A 95 -7.45 22.14 -18.99
N ASP A 96 -8.38 22.99 -18.58
CA ASP A 96 -9.19 22.82 -17.35
C ASP A 96 -9.84 21.45 -17.23
N GLU A 97 -10.28 20.83 -18.33
CA GLU A 97 -10.89 19.50 -18.31
C GLU A 97 -9.93 18.41 -17.80
N VAL A 98 -8.66 18.50 -18.18
CA VAL A 98 -7.59 17.60 -17.69
C VAL A 98 -7.29 17.90 -16.23
N LEU A 99 -7.19 19.17 -15.86
CA LEU A 99 -6.96 19.57 -14.47
C LEU A 99 -8.07 19.09 -13.52
N LYS A 100 -9.33 19.07 -13.97
CA LYS A 100 -10.49 18.66 -13.16
C LYS A 100 -10.55 17.16 -12.90
N ASN A 101 -10.18 16.34 -13.89
CA ASN A 101 -10.55 14.92 -13.92
C ASN A 101 -9.39 13.95 -14.16
N GLN A 102 -8.20 14.44 -14.50
CA GLN A 102 -7.05 13.60 -14.86
C GLN A 102 -5.82 13.91 -13.99
N GLY A 103 -6.04 14.39 -12.77
CA GLY A 103 -4.96 14.51 -11.80
C GLY A 103 -4.50 13.13 -11.33
N GLY A 104 -3.19 12.93 -11.26
CA GLY A 104 -2.60 11.72 -10.69
C GLY A 104 -1.78 11.99 -9.45
N ARG A 105 -1.36 10.91 -8.77
CA ARG A 105 -0.55 10.95 -7.56
C ARG A 105 0.79 11.65 -7.82
N GLY A 106 1.40 11.37 -8.96
CA GLY A 106 2.72 11.88 -9.30
C GLY A 106 3.78 11.43 -8.29
N ALA A 107 3.66 10.21 -7.76
CA ALA A 107 4.53 9.63 -6.76
C ALA A 107 5.90 9.31 -7.36
N ASP A 108 6.90 10.04 -6.91
CA ASP A 108 8.27 9.83 -7.30
C ASP A 108 8.89 8.65 -6.54
N LEU A 109 9.34 7.63 -7.28
CA LEU A 109 10.03 6.46 -6.74
C LEU A 109 11.31 6.86 -5.97
N THR A 110 12.01 7.91 -6.41
CA THR A 110 13.30 8.22 -5.77
C THR A 110 13.17 8.72 -4.33
N ARG A 111 11.94 9.03 -3.87
CA ARG A 111 11.67 9.37 -2.48
C ARG A 111 12.04 8.25 -1.51
N VAL A 112 11.97 6.99 -1.95
CA VAL A 112 12.32 5.83 -1.12
C VAL A 112 13.77 5.37 -1.32
N LYS A 113 14.60 6.19 -1.99
CA LYS A 113 15.99 5.84 -2.29
C LYS A 113 16.82 5.73 -1.01
N GLY A 114 17.31 4.52 -0.76
CA GLY A 114 18.42 4.26 0.16
C GLY A 114 19.78 4.18 -0.54
N ASP A 115 20.82 3.97 0.26
CA ASP A 115 22.14 3.54 -0.21
C ASP A 115 22.86 2.69 0.84
N ALA A 116 23.90 1.96 0.43
CA ALA A 116 24.63 1.06 1.33
C ALA A 116 25.31 1.75 2.54
N THR A 117 25.53 3.07 2.49
CA THR A 117 26.14 3.85 3.57
C THR A 117 25.07 4.32 4.55
N ASN A 118 24.08 5.04 4.03
CA ASN A 118 23.04 5.71 4.80
C ASN A 118 21.89 4.78 5.19
N GLY A 119 21.75 3.61 4.55
CA GLY A 119 20.63 2.69 4.75
C GLY A 119 19.46 2.97 3.81
N SER A 120 18.43 2.13 3.89
CA SER A 120 17.19 2.24 3.11
C SER A 120 15.98 2.34 4.04
N PRO A 121 14.92 3.07 3.67
CA PRO A 121 13.67 3.07 4.43
C PRO A 121 12.98 1.71 4.45
N PHE A 122 13.25 0.86 3.46
CA PHE A 122 12.63 -0.45 3.33
C PHE A 122 13.68 -1.53 3.09
N LYS A 123 13.44 -2.69 3.68
CA LYS A 123 14.23 -3.90 3.40
C LYS A 123 13.83 -4.53 2.07
N LYS A 124 12.55 -4.41 1.71
CA LYS A 124 11.95 -5.03 0.52
C LYS A 124 11.02 -4.06 -0.19
N LEU A 125 11.19 -3.91 -1.50
CA LEU A 125 10.19 -3.28 -2.38
C LEU A 125 9.42 -4.36 -3.13
N ILE A 126 8.10 -4.20 -3.23
CA ILE A 126 7.18 -5.12 -3.88
C ILE A 126 6.58 -4.37 -5.08
N PHE A 127 6.99 -4.76 -6.29
CA PHE A 127 6.42 -4.24 -7.52
C PHE A 127 4.95 -4.66 -7.62
N SER A 128 4.06 -3.69 -7.75
CA SER A 128 2.61 -3.90 -7.66
C SER A 128 1.91 -3.27 -8.88
N PHE A 129 1.24 -4.01 -9.76
CA PHE A 129 1.01 -5.46 -9.73
C PHE A 129 1.17 -6.09 -11.10
N VAL A 130 1.44 -7.39 -11.08
CA VAL A 130 1.40 -8.26 -12.25
C VAL A 130 0.02 -8.91 -12.37
N GLY A 131 -0.58 -8.87 -13.56
CA GLY A 131 -1.81 -9.57 -13.88
C GLY A 131 -1.55 -10.96 -14.47
N ILE A 132 -2.60 -11.74 -14.70
CA ILE A 132 -2.49 -13.10 -15.24
C ILE A 132 -3.26 -13.19 -16.56
N ILE A 133 -2.61 -13.60 -17.65
CA ILE A 133 -3.29 -13.85 -18.93
C ILE A 133 -4.36 -14.92 -18.71
N GLY A 134 -5.62 -14.61 -19.07
CA GLY A 134 -6.78 -15.47 -18.77
C GLY A 134 -7.67 -14.95 -17.63
N ASP A 135 -7.28 -13.85 -16.98
CA ASP A 135 -8.15 -13.14 -16.04
C ASP A 135 -9.48 -12.73 -16.69
N LYS A 136 -10.57 -12.89 -15.93
CA LYS A 136 -11.95 -12.58 -16.35
C LYS A 136 -12.56 -11.40 -15.60
N GLY A 137 -11.79 -10.80 -14.69
CA GLY A 137 -12.17 -9.67 -13.86
C GLY A 137 -12.08 -8.33 -14.60
N PRO A 138 -12.15 -7.22 -13.85
CA PRO A 138 -12.25 -5.88 -14.43
C PRO A 138 -11.01 -5.44 -15.21
N LYS A 139 -9.85 -6.09 -15.04
CA LYS A 139 -8.60 -5.77 -15.73
C LYS A 139 -8.30 -6.67 -16.92
N LYS A 140 -9.21 -7.59 -17.30
CA LYS A 140 -9.04 -8.49 -18.45
C LYS A 140 -8.54 -7.78 -19.71
N ASP A 141 -9.21 -6.71 -20.13
CA ASP A 141 -8.85 -6.02 -21.38
C ASP A 141 -7.49 -5.31 -21.27
N THR A 142 -7.13 -4.81 -20.09
CA THR A 142 -5.82 -4.21 -19.82
C THR A 142 -4.72 -5.28 -19.91
N ILE A 143 -4.92 -6.44 -19.29
CA ILE A 143 -4.00 -7.58 -19.33
C ILE A 143 -3.79 -8.06 -20.77
N LEU A 144 -4.87 -8.30 -21.53
CA LEU A 144 -4.76 -8.77 -22.91
C LEU A 144 -4.10 -7.74 -23.84
N SER A 145 -4.36 -6.45 -23.61
CA SER A 145 -3.69 -5.38 -24.36
C SER A 145 -2.20 -5.32 -24.04
N ALA A 146 -1.81 -5.44 -22.77
CA ALA A 146 -0.41 -5.54 -22.36
C ALA A 146 0.26 -6.78 -22.96
N ALA A 147 -0.41 -7.93 -22.94
CA ALA A 147 0.09 -9.17 -23.53
C ALA A 147 0.45 -9.00 -25.02
N ALA A 148 -0.42 -8.33 -25.79
CA ALA A 148 -0.15 -8.01 -27.19
C ALA A 148 1.05 -7.08 -27.34
N ILE A 149 1.18 -6.04 -26.50
CA ILE A 149 2.32 -5.11 -26.52
C ILE A 149 3.64 -5.83 -26.21
N TRP A 150 3.62 -6.79 -25.29
CA TRP A 150 4.77 -7.65 -24.97
C TRP A 150 5.11 -8.65 -26.07
N GLY A 151 4.23 -8.84 -27.05
CA GLY A 151 4.44 -9.72 -28.20
C GLY A 151 3.98 -11.16 -27.97
N PHE A 152 3.10 -11.41 -27.00
CA PHE A 152 2.50 -12.73 -26.79
C PHE A 152 1.47 -13.11 -27.86
N GLY A 153 0.95 -12.13 -28.59
CA GLY A 153 0.07 -12.32 -29.75
C GLY A 153 0.13 -11.15 -30.71
N SER A 154 -0.59 -11.22 -31.83
CA SER A 154 -0.64 -10.12 -32.81
C SER A 154 -1.42 -8.90 -32.30
N ASP A 155 -2.42 -9.15 -31.46
CA ASP A 155 -3.31 -8.18 -30.83
C ASP A 155 -3.98 -8.84 -29.62
N LYS A 156 -4.78 -8.06 -28.88
CA LYS A 156 -5.43 -8.49 -27.64
C LYS A 156 -6.45 -9.62 -27.82
N ASP A 157 -7.00 -9.78 -29.03
CA ASP A 157 -8.02 -10.80 -29.34
C ASP A 157 -7.37 -12.10 -29.85
N ASN A 158 -6.06 -12.06 -30.14
CA ASN A 158 -5.28 -13.16 -30.72
C ASN A 158 -4.09 -13.54 -29.82
N ILE A 159 -4.32 -13.65 -28.51
CA ILE A 159 -3.36 -14.24 -27.56
C ILE A 159 -3.53 -15.76 -27.55
N PRO A 160 -2.49 -16.56 -27.90
CA PRO A 160 -2.55 -18.02 -27.85
C PRO A 160 -2.92 -18.56 -26.48
N GLU A 161 -3.78 -19.59 -26.44
CA GLU A 161 -4.14 -20.32 -25.20
C GLU A 161 -2.91 -20.92 -24.49
N SER A 162 -1.79 -21.10 -25.20
CA SER A 162 -0.52 -21.53 -24.63
C SER A 162 0.05 -20.54 -23.59
N TYR A 163 -0.47 -19.31 -23.52
CA TYR A 163 -0.09 -18.30 -22.53
C TYR A 163 -1.13 -18.07 -21.43
N THR A 164 -2.28 -18.76 -21.45
CA THR A 164 -3.22 -18.71 -20.32
C THR A 164 -2.51 -19.13 -19.03
N GLY A 165 -2.65 -18.35 -17.96
CA GLY A 165 -1.93 -18.53 -16.71
C GLY A 165 -0.61 -17.76 -16.60
N TRP A 166 -0.08 -17.14 -17.66
CA TRP A 166 1.18 -16.40 -17.58
C TRP A 166 1.04 -15.08 -16.79
N PRO A 167 1.85 -14.85 -15.73
CA PRO A 167 1.95 -13.56 -15.08
C PRO A 167 2.68 -12.54 -15.96
N ILE A 168 2.08 -11.36 -16.18
CA ILE A 168 2.69 -10.23 -16.91
C ILE A 168 2.40 -8.87 -16.25
N PRO A 169 3.36 -7.93 -16.23
CA PRO A 169 3.07 -6.52 -15.94
C PRO A 169 2.04 -5.97 -16.94
N ILE A 170 1.13 -5.12 -16.47
CA ILE A 170 -0.07 -4.74 -17.23
C ILE A 170 -0.03 -3.33 -17.79
N ASP A 171 1.02 -2.55 -17.49
CA ASP A 171 1.22 -1.20 -18.02
C ASP A 171 2.62 -1.07 -18.64
N PRO A 172 2.82 -1.56 -19.88
CA PRO A 172 4.12 -1.56 -20.53
C PRO A 172 4.80 -0.19 -20.63
N TRP A 173 4.03 0.90 -20.61
CA TRP A 173 4.64 2.23 -20.60
C TRP A 173 5.20 2.55 -19.21
N ALA A 174 4.38 2.42 -18.16
CA ALA A 174 4.78 2.67 -16.78
C ALA A 174 5.92 1.75 -16.34
N ASP A 175 5.88 0.49 -16.78
CA ASP A 175 6.74 -0.58 -16.28
C ASP A 175 8.16 -0.47 -16.82
N VAL A 176 8.33 -0.19 -18.12
CA VAL A 176 9.64 -0.25 -18.78
C VAL A 176 9.99 0.95 -19.64
N SER A 177 9.09 1.91 -19.88
CA SER A 177 9.30 2.98 -20.86
C SER A 177 9.35 4.39 -20.24
N SER A 178 8.61 4.58 -19.15
CA SER A 178 8.47 5.86 -18.47
C SER A 178 9.81 6.36 -17.90
N PHE A 179 9.89 7.65 -17.71
CA PHE A 179 11.01 8.30 -17.00
C PHE A 179 10.53 9.20 -15.89
N PHE A 180 9.32 9.74 -16.06
CA PHE A 180 8.64 10.56 -15.10
C PHE A 180 8.48 9.78 -13.79
N ASN A 181 8.97 10.35 -12.69
CA ASN A 181 8.86 9.75 -11.35
C ASN A 181 9.55 8.38 -11.18
N CYS A 182 10.38 7.95 -12.13
CA CYS A 182 11.06 6.65 -12.09
C CYS A 182 12.58 6.77 -11.93
N GLY A 183 13.10 7.98 -11.68
CA GLY A 183 14.54 8.23 -11.52
C GLY A 183 15.34 8.39 -12.83
N PHE A 184 14.66 8.58 -13.96
CA PHE A 184 15.30 8.80 -15.26
C PHE A 184 15.10 10.24 -15.76
N LYS A 185 16.11 10.76 -16.47
CA LYS A 185 16.07 12.12 -17.04
C LYS A 185 15.26 12.23 -18.33
N GLU A 186 15.09 11.13 -19.05
CA GLU A 186 14.41 11.07 -20.34
C GLU A 186 13.79 9.69 -20.57
N GLY A 187 12.69 9.64 -21.33
CA GLY A 187 11.96 8.42 -21.68
C GLY A 187 12.72 7.51 -22.65
N ALA A 188 12.19 6.33 -22.93
CA ALA A 188 12.87 5.33 -23.78
C ALA A 188 12.97 5.69 -25.28
N GLY A 189 12.44 6.85 -25.71
CA GLY A 189 12.76 7.44 -27.02
C GLY A 189 12.26 6.64 -28.23
N GLY A 190 10.96 6.31 -28.27
CA GLY A 190 10.35 5.61 -29.41
C GLY A 190 10.70 4.13 -29.55
N VAL A 191 11.50 3.58 -28.63
CA VAL A 191 11.75 2.14 -28.52
C VAL A 191 10.44 1.45 -28.13
N VAL A 192 10.14 0.33 -28.79
CA VAL A 192 8.92 -0.44 -28.54
C VAL A 192 9.05 -1.16 -27.20
N ALA A 193 8.00 -1.11 -26.37
CA ALA A 193 8.05 -1.62 -24.99
C ALA A 193 8.55 -3.07 -24.87
N LYS A 194 8.19 -3.97 -25.80
CA LYS A 194 8.70 -5.36 -25.81
C LYS A 194 10.23 -5.47 -25.83
N ASP A 195 10.91 -4.52 -26.48
CA ASP A 195 12.38 -4.53 -26.58
C ASP A 195 13.04 -4.02 -25.30
N LEU A 196 12.26 -3.38 -24.42
CA LEU A 196 12.63 -2.90 -23.09
C LEU A 196 12.21 -3.87 -21.97
N TYR A 197 11.50 -4.95 -22.28
CA TYR A 197 11.00 -5.95 -21.33
C TYR A 197 12.10 -6.91 -20.87
N ASP A 198 13.15 -6.33 -20.31
CA ASP A 198 14.37 -6.95 -19.82
C ASP A 198 15.04 -5.97 -18.85
N GLN A 199 15.59 -6.47 -17.75
CA GLN A 199 16.15 -5.64 -16.70
C GLN A 199 17.19 -4.66 -17.20
N GLU A 200 18.10 -5.04 -18.08
CA GLU A 200 19.21 -4.17 -18.48
C GLU A 200 18.74 -2.99 -19.35
N LYS A 201 17.57 -3.12 -19.97
CA LYS A 201 17.01 -2.14 -20.90
C LYS A 201 15.86 -1.33 -20.31
N ALA A 202 15.18 -1.86 -19.30
CA ALA A 202 14.02 -1.23 -18.70
C ALA A 202 14.35 0.20 -18.21
N LYS A 203 13.49 1.14 -18.59
CA LYS A 203 13.20 2.34 -17.81
C LYS A 203 11.97 2.05 -16.97
N GLY A 204 11.07 3.01 -16.77
CA GLY A 204 9.85 2.84 -16.00
C GLY A 204 10.11 2.40 -14.57
N LEU A 205 9.09 1.89 -13.91
CA LEU A 205 9.18 1.48 -12.50
C LEU A 205 10.17 0.33 -12.32
N LEU A 206 10.20 -0.66 -13.23
CA LEU A 206 11.15 -1.80 -13.16
C LEU A 206 12.60 -1.34 -13.32
N GLY A 207 12.86 -0.41 -14.24
CA GLY A 207 14.17 0.22 -14.38
C GLY A 207 14.55 1.04 -13.15
N GLY A 208 13.60 1.74 -12.55
CA GLY A 208 13.81 2.49 -11.31
C GLY A 208 14.19 1.56 -10.14
N PHE A 209 13.47 0.45 -9.98
CA PHE A 209 13.77 -0.60 -9.00
C PHE A 209 15.18 -1.18 -9.19
N ARG A 210 15.60 -1.40 -10.45
CA ARG A 210 16.98 -1.80 -10.77
C ARG A 210 18.00 -0.77 -10.26
N GLU A 211 17.76 0.53 -10.48
CA GLU A 211 18.68 1.57 -10.01
C GLU A 211 18.72 1.67 -8.48
N LEU A 212 17.60 1.48 -7.79
CA LEU A 212 17.57 1.39 -6.33
C LEU A 212 18.36 0.18 -5.81
N LYS A 213 18.16 -1.00 -6.40
CA LYS A 213 18.91 -2.22 -6.07
C LYS A 213 20.42 -2.10 -6.33
N LYS A 214 20.83 -1.34 -7.35
CA LYS A 214 22.25 -1.03 -7.61
C LYS A 214 22.83 -0.12 -6.52
N ALA A 215 22.04 0.84 -6.03
CA ALA A 215 22.46 1.76 -4.96
C ALA A 215 22.52 1.08 -3.58
N ASP A 216 21.63 0.11 -3.33
CA ASP A 216 21.64 -0.74 -2.15
C ASP A 216 21.54 -2.24 -2.54
N PRO A 217 22.68 -2.94 -2.62
CA PRO A 217 22.70 -4.37 -2.90
C PRO A 217 21.96 -5.24 -1.88
N ASN A 218 21.65 -4.73 -0.67
CA ASN A 218 20.89 -5.47 0.35
C ASN A 218 19.37 -5.36 0.16
N LEU A 219 18.89 -4.39 -0.64
CA LEU A 219 17.48 -4.20 -0.89
C LEU A 219 16.86 -5.42 -1.57
N GLU A 220 15.82 -6.01 -1.00
CA GLU A 220 15.10 -7.11 -1.62
C GLU A 220 14.05 -6.57 -2.60
N ILE A 221 13.84 -7.29 -3.70
CA ILE A 221 12.87 -6.90 -4.72
C ILE A 221 11.93 -8.08 -4.93
N SER A 222 10.66 -7.84 -4.67
CA SER A 222 9.57 -8.77 -4.90
C SER A 222 8.68 -8.30 -6.05
N VAL A 223 7.95 -9.24 -6.62
CA VAL A 223 6.85 -8.98 -7.55
C VAL A 223 5.57 -9.51 -6.95
N SER A 224 4.54 -8.67 -6.86
CA SER A 224 3.20 -9.10 -6.48
C SER A 224 2.36 -9.43 -7.70
N ILE A 225 1.70 -10.59 -7.67
CA ILE A 225 0.82 -11.11 -8.72
C ILE A 225 -0.61 -11.13 -8.18
N GLY A 226 -1.51 -10.44 -8.87
CA GLY A 226 -2.92 -10.36 -8.50
C GLY A 226 -3.28 -9.07 -7.78
N GLY A 227 -3.54 -9.16 -6.48
CA GLY A 227 -4.17 -8.12 -5.68
C GLY A 227 -5.69 -8.07 -5.88
N TRP A 228 -6.36 -7.16 -5.18
CA TRP A 228 -7.82 -7.03 -5.15
C TRP A 228 -8.50 -7.08 -6.53
N SER A 229 -7.97 -6.33 -7.52
CA SER A 229 -8.60 -6.17 -8.85
C SER A 229 -8.21 -7.23 -9.90
N MET A 230 -7.27 -8.12 -9.60
CA MET A 230 -6.72 -9.08 -10.59
C MET A 230 -6.57 -10.50 -10.02
N SER A 231 -7.35 -10.83 -8.99
CA SER A 231 -7.36 -12.17 -8.39
C SER A 231 -8.30 -13.16 -9.11
N GLY A 232 -9.07 -12.70 -10.12
CA GLY A 232 -10.10 -13.51 -10.77
C GLY A 232 -9.56 -14.73 -11.51
N ALA A 233 -8.35 -14.64 -12.08
CA ALA A 233 -7.72 -15.75 -12.77
C ALA A 233 -7.38 -16.94 -11.87
N PHE A 234 -7.04 -16.72 -10.59
CA PHE A 234 -6.46 -17.77 -9.74
C PHE A 234 -7.32 -19.02 -9.63
N TYR A 235 -8.65 -18.86 -9.60
CA TYR A 235 -9.59 -19.98 -9.54
C TYR A 235 -9.38 -20.99 -10.68
N ASP A 236 -9.39 -20.51 -11.93
CA ASP A 236 -9.25 -21.37 -13.12
C ASP A 236 -7.81 -21.85 -13.30
N ILE A 237 -6.82 -20.99 -13.01
CA ILE A 237 -5.41 -21.30 -13.22
C ILE A 237 -4.91 -22.34 -12.23
N CYS A 238 -5.29 -22.27 -10.95
CA CYS A 238 -4.86 -23.26 -9.97
C CYS A 238 -5.49 -24.63 -10.25
N ARG A 239 -6.73 -24.68 -10.75
CA ARG A 239 -7.49 -25.93 -10.93
C ARG A 239 -7.04 -26.78 -12.12
N ASP A 240 -6.47 -26.15 -13.13
CA ASP A 240 -6.02 -26.82 -14.35
C ASP A 240 -4.50 -27.09 -14.31
N ASP A 241 -4.10 -28.33 -14.59
CA ASP A 241 -2.69 -28.76 -14.58
C ASP A 241 -1.85 -28.10 -15.69
N ILE A 242 -2.45 -27.83 -16.85
CA ILE A 242 -1.79 -27.14 -17.95
C ILE A 242 -1.59 -25.68 -17.57
N HIS A 243 -2.62 -25.03 -17.02
CA HIS A 243 -2.54 -23.63 -16.61
C HIS A 243 -1.54 -23.39 -15.46
N ARG A 244 -1.47 -24.27 -14.45
CA ARG A 244 -0.44 -24.16 -13.40
C ARG A 244 0.98 -24.26 -13.97
N LYS A 245 1.22 -25.20 -14.88
CA LYS A 245 2.51 -25.31 -15.58
C LYS A 245 2.83 -24.06 -16.38
N GLN A 246 1.84 -23.48 -17.06
CA GLN A 246 2.02 -22.22 -17.79
C GLN A 246 2.33 -21.07 -16.84
N PHE A 247 1.65 -20.97 -15.70
CA PHE A 247 1.98 -19.98 -14.67
C PHE A 247 3.43 -20.10 -14.22
N VAL A 248 3.89 -21.32 -13.93
CA VAL A 248 5.28 -21.60 -13.53
C VAL A 248 6.28 -21.22 -14.64
N GLU A 249 5.96 -21.49 -15.91
CA GLU A 249 6.82 -21.08 -17.03
C GLU A 249 6.85 -19.56 -17.23
N GLY A 250 5.71 -18.87 -17.11
CA GLY A 250 5.67 -17.42 -17.17
C GLY A 250 6.42 -16.77 -16.00
N LEU A 251 6.38 -17.40 -14.81
CA LEU A 251 7.18 -16.95 -13.67
C LEU A 251 8.68 -17.12 -13.91
N LYS A 252 9.11 -18.24 -14.50
CA LYS A 252 10.51 -18.43 -14.93
C LYS A 252 10.93 -17.36 -15.94
N ASP A 253 10.09 -17.06 -16.94
CA ASP A 253 10.38 -16.01 -17.92
C ASP A 253 10.54 -14.64 -17.24
N LEU A 254 9.64 -14.28 -16.33
CA LEU A 254 9.72 -13.03 -15.58
C LEU A 254 11.01 -12.92 -14.75
N PHE A 255 11.37 -13.98 -14.02
CA PHE A 255 12.60 -14.02 -13.20
C PHE A 255 13.88 -14.05 -14.05
N ASN A 256 13.82 -14.62 -15.25
CA ASN A 256 14.93 -14.58 -16.21
C ASN A 256 15.12 -13.17 -16.80
N ARG A 257 14.03 -12.47 -17.12
CA ARG A 257 14.08 -11.08 -17.61
C ARG A 257 14.52 -10.10 -16.54
N PHE A 258 14.14 -10.35 -15.30
CA PHE A 258 14.40 -9.47 -14.16
C PHE A 258 15.09 -10.21 -13.02
N PRO A 259 16.38 -10.55 -13.16
CA PRO A 259 17.14 -11.30 -12.16
C PRO A 259 17.27 -10.58 -10.80
N MET A 260 16.95 -9.28 -10.73
CA MET A 260 16.85 -8.52 -9.47
C MET A 260 15.72 -9.02 -8.57
N PHE A 261 14.64 -9.57 -9.14
CA PHE A 261 13.58 -10.18 -8.35
C PHE A 261 14.14 -11.38 -7.60
N ASN A 262 13.84 -11.43 -6.31
CA ASN A 262 14.25 -12.52 -5.45
C ASN A 262 13.13 -13.00 -4.51
N HIS A 263 11.94 -12.42 -4.62
CA HIS A 263 10.74 -12.84 -3.93
C HIS A 263 9.53 -12.77 -4.87
N ILE A 264 8.49 -13.52 -4.54
CA ILE A 264 7.15 -13.35 -5.10
C ILE A 264 6.15 -13.16 -3.97
N ASP A 265 5.16 -12.31 -4.20
CA ASP A 265 3.96 -12.21 -3.39
C ASP A 265 2.78 -12.65 -4.26
N ILE A 266 2.20 -13.82 -3.97
CA ILE A 266 1.02 -14.30 -4.69
C ILE A 266 -0.21 -13.80 -3.94
N ASP A 267 -0.66 -12.62 -4.32
CA ASP A 267 -1.76 -11.91 -3.66
C ASP A 267 -3.11 -12.31 -4.26
N TRP A 268 -3.46 -13.59 -4.11
CA TRP A 268 -4.82 -14.07 -4.35
C TRP A 268 -5.72 -13.60 -3.21
N GLU A 269 -6.64 -12.70 -3.52
CA GLU A 269 -7.63 -12.14 -2.60
C GLU A 269 -9.06 -12.60 -2.92
N TYR A 270 -9.57 -13.71 -2.34
CA TYR A 270 -8.88 -14.66 -1.45
C TYR A 270 -9.28 -16.10 -1.78
N PRO A 271 -8.40 -17.11 -1.61
CA PRO A 271 -8.78 -18.50 -1.80
C PRO A 271 -9.93 -18.88 -0.86
N GLY A 272 -10.96 -19.55 -1.38
CA GLY A 272 -12.13 -19.96 -0.58
C GLY A 272 -13.14 -18.85 -0.30
N SER A 273 -12.92 -17.60 -0.74
CA SER A 273 -13.90 -16.52 -0.58
C SER A 273 -13.94 -15.54 -1.76
N ALA A 274 -15.04 -14.79 -1.89
CA ALA A 274 -15.30 -14.01 -3.10
C ALA A 274 -14.33 -12.85 -3.37
N GLY A 275 -13.58 -12.34 -2.38
CA GLY A 275 -12.85 -11.07 -2.54
C GLY A 275 -13.76 -9.96 -3.11
N MET A 276 -13.40 -9.43 -4.28
CA MET A 276 -14.18 -8.41 -4.99
C MET A 276 -15.40 -8.92 -5.78
N GLY A 277 -15.81 -10.18 -5.58
CA GLY A 277 -16.84 -10.86 -6.39
C GLY A 277 -16.27 -11.87 -7.40
N ASN A 278 -15.05 -12.35 -7.15
CA ASN A 278 -14.39 -13.40 -7.91
C ASN A 278 -15.10 -14.75 -7.71
N GLN A 279 -14.91 -15.66 -8.69
CA GLN A 279 -15.27 -17.07 -8.52
C GLN A 279 -14.35 -17.71 -7.47
N PHE A 280 -14.93 -18.54 -6.61
CA PHE A 280 -14.22 -19.23 -5.52
C PHE A 280 -14.93 -20.53 -5.18
N ASP A 281 -14.21 -21.47 -4.57
CA ASP A 281 -14.77 -22.67 -3.93
C ASP A 281 -13.99 -23.02 -2.66
N LYS A 282 -14.63 -23.71 -1.71
CA LYS A 282 -14.02 -24.09 -0.43
C LYS A 282 -12.75 -24.94 -0.53
N ASP A 283 -12.54 -25.60 -1.67
CA ASP A 283 -11.38 -26.44 -1.94
C ASP A 283 -10.28 -25.72 -2.73
N ASP A 284 -10.37 -24.39 -2.93
CA ASP A 284 -9.36 -23.57 -3.61
C ASP A 284 -7.94 -23.83 -3.07
N TYR A 285 -7.80 -23.99 -1.75
CA TYR A 285 -6.52 -24.27 -1.09
C TYR A 285 -5.82 -25.54 -1.61
N ILE A 286 -6.57 -26.56 -2.05
CA ILE A 286 -5.99 -27.81 -2.57
C ILE A 286 -5.20 -27.53 -3.84
N TYR A 287 -5.73 -26.63 -4.67
CA TYR A 287 -5.16 -26.29 -5.97
C TYR A 287 -4.11 -25.20 -5.84
N TYR A 288 -4.32 -24.27 -4.91
CA TYR A 288 -3.31 -23.27 -4.59
C TYR A 288 -2.04 -23.93 -4.03
N LYS A 289 -2.20 -24.89 -3.11
CA LYS A 289 -1.10 -25.72 -2.60
C LYS A 289 -0.30 -26.36 -3.74
N LYS A 290 -0.97 -26.96 -4.73
CA LYS A 290 -0.28 -27.56 -5.90
C LYS A 290 0.52 -26.54 -6.69
N LEU A 291 -0.03 -25.34 -6.91
CA LEU A 291 0.70 -24.27 -7.59
C LEU A 291 1.99 -23.90 -6.82
N ILE A 292 1.91 -23.77 -5.50
CA ILE A 292 3.06 -23.44 -4.65
C ILE A 292 4.11 -24.56 -4.70
N GLU A 293 3.69 -25.82 -4.59
CA GLU A 293 4.58 -26.99 -4.73
C GLU A 293 5.27 -27.02 -6.11
N GLU A 294 4.54 -26.71 -7.18
CA GLU A 294 5.09 -26.65 -8.55
C GLU A 294 6.08 -25.49 -8.73
N ILE A 295 5.81 -24.31 -8.16
CA ILE A 295 6.76 -23.17 -8.13
C ILE A 295 8.03 -23.56 -7.36
N LYS A 296 7.91 -24.23 -6.21
CA LYS A 296 9.07 -24.71 -5.45
C LYS A 296 9.88 -25.74 -6.25
N ALA A 297 9.21 -26.67 -6.93
CA ALA A 297 9.86 -27.69 -7.75
C ALA A 297 10.56 -27.12 -9.00
N ALA A 298 10.13 -25.93 -9.46
CA ALA A 298 10.73 -25.25 -10.61
C ALA A 298 12.18 -24.79 -10.37
N ASN A 299 12.62 -24.67 -9.12
CA ASN A 299 13.99 -24.29 -8.73
C ASN A 299 14.50 -23.03 -9.45
N ILE A 300 13.67 -21.97 -9.49
CA ILE A 300 14.05 -20.66 -10.02
C ILE A 300 15.21 -20.12 -9.16
N SER A 301 16.39 -19.95 -9.76
CA SER A 301 17.67 -19.84 -9.03
C SER A 301 17.78 -18.62 -8.12
N ASN A 302 17.15 -17.51 -8.49
CA ASN A 302 17.13 -16.26 -7.73
C ASN A 302 15.92 -16.13 -6.79
N LEU A 303 14.92 -17.03 -6.86
CA LEU A 303 13.75 -17.00 -5.97
C LEU A 303 14.11 -17.49 -4.56
N LYS A 304 14.02 -16.60 -3.57
CA LYS A 304 14.35 -16.87 -2.17
C LYS A 304 13.14 -17.12 -1.28
N GLY A 305 11.99 -16.52 -1.60
CA GLY A 305 10.78 -16.65 -0.79
C GLY A 305 9.50 -16.48 -1.59
N ILE A 306 8.44 -17.13 -1.09
CA ILE A 306 7.08 -17.06 -1.61
C ILE A 306 6.21 -16.54 -0.48
N SER A 307 5.63 -15.37 -0.67
CA SER A 307 4.63 -14.79 0.22
C SER A 307 3.24 -14.94 -0.37
N ILE A 308 2.21 -14.88 0.48
CA ILE A 308 0.80 -14.86 0.08
C ILE A 308 0.03 -13.77 0.82
N ALA A 309 -1.08 -13.32 0.24
CA ALA A 309 -2.07 -12.52 0.95
C ALA A 309 -2.92 -13.38 1.91
N ALA A 310 -3.20 -12.85 3.10
CA ALA A 310 -4.24 -13.36 3.99
C ALA A 310 -5.18 -12.23 4.42
N SER A 311 -6.47 -12.53 4.56
CA SER A 311 -7.46 -11.55 5.01
C SER A 311 -7.30 -11.26 6.51
N GLY A 312 -7.64 -10.04 6.95
CA GLY A 312 -7.77 -9.73 8.38
C GLY A 312 -9.07 -10.23 9.04
N ASP A 313 -9.90 -10.97 8.32
CA ASP A 313 -11.09 -11.66 8.85
C ASP A 313 -10.77 -13.13 9.17
N PRO A 314 -10.86 -13.57 10.44
CA PRO A 314 -10.61 -14.96 10.84
C PRO A 314 -11.40 -16.01 10.06
N GLU A 315 -12.65 -15.74 9.66
CA GLU A 315 -13.45 -16.71 8.89
C GLU A 315 -12.84 -16.94 7.49
N LYS A 316 -12.36 -15.86 6.84
CA LYS A 316 -11.65 -15.95 5.55
C LYS A 316 -10.28 -16.59 5.69
N ILE A 317 -9.61 -16.45 6.83
CA ILE A 317 -8.36 -17.16 7.13
C ILE A 317 -8.62 -18.68 7.20
N ASP A 318 -9.71 -19.09 7.86
CA ASP A 318 -10.11 -20.50 7.94
C ASP A 318 -10.40 -21.08 6.54
N ASP A 319 -11.16 -20.38 5.72
CA ASP A 319 -11.48 -20.80 4.33
C ASP A 319 -10.22 -20.91 3.44
N ALA A 320 -9.16 -20.16 3.74
CA ALA A 320 -7.92 -20.15 2.97
C ALA A 320 -6.98 -21.34 3.28
N HIS A 321 -7.18 -22.05 4.40
CA HIS A 321 -6.32 -23.16 4.85
C HIS A 321 -4.82 -22.82 4.82
N ILE A 322 -4.45 -21.72 5.47
CA ILE A 322 -3.07 -21.20 5.49
C ILE A 322 -2.01 -22.23 5.94
N PRO A 323 -2.22 -23.10 6.95
CA PRO A 323 -1.23 -24.11 7.35
C PRO A 323 -0.79 -25.03 6.19
N GLU A 324 -1.71 -25.36 5.29
CA GLU A 324 -1.49 -26.22 4.14
C GLU A 324 -0.64 -25.52 3.07
N LEU A 325 -0.77 -24.19 2.94
CA LEU A 325 0.07 -23.37 2.07
C LEU A 325 1.48 -23.19 2.67
N ILE A 326 1.60 -23.02 3.98
CA ILE A 326 2.90 -23.05 4.68
C ILE A 326 3.60 -24.40 4.44
N ALA A 327 2.89 -25.52 4.60
CA ALA A 327 3.43 -26.85 4.36
C ALA A 327 3.88 -27.07 2.89
N ALA A 328 3.28 -26.34 1.94
CA ALA A 328 3.66 -26.35 0.53
C ALA A 328 4.97 -25.59 0.23
N GLY A 329 5.38 -24.69 1.13
CA GLY A 329 6.63 -23.93 1.02
C GLY A 329 6.47 -22.42 0.98
N VAL A 330 5.31 -21.87 1.39
CA VAL A 330 5.16 -20.43 1.68
C VAL A 330 6.07 -20.04 2.83
N THR A 331 6.74 -18.89 2.69
CA THR A 331 7.72 -18.34 3.64
C THR A 331 7.24 -17.06 4.30
N GLY A 332 6.17 -16.43 3.80
CA GLY A 332 5.63 -15.19 4.36
C GLY A 332 4.13 -15.05 4.13
N ILE A 333 3.45 -14.35 5.03
CA ILE A 333 2.04 -14.01 4.95
C ILE A 333 1.95 -12.49 5.11
N ASN A 334 1.55 -11.81 4.04
CA ASN A 334 1.15 -10.41 4.13
C ASN A 334 -0.31 -10.40 4.58
N LEU A 335 -0.52 -10.17 5.87
CA LEU A 335 -1.84 -10.10 6.47
C LEU A 335 -2.43 -8.71 6.17
N MET A 336 -3.44 -8.68 5.30
CA MET A 336 -4.07 -7.47 4.77
C MET A 336 -4.95 -6.81 5.85
N THR A 337 -4.32 -6.24 6.87
CA THR A 337 -4.95 -5.66 8.06
C THR A 337 -5.41 -4.22 7.85
N TYR A 338 -6.11 -3.99 6.75
CA TYR A 338 -6.71 -2.72 6.38
C TYR A 338 -8.07 -2.96 5.71
N ASP A 339 -8.80 -1.89 5.40
CA ASP A 339 -10.14 -1.92 4.82
C ASP A 339 -11.21 -2.63 5.66
N PHE A 340 -11.00 -2.72 6.97
CA PHE A 340 -12.00 -3.23 7.92
C PHE A 340 -13.27 -2.36 7.95
N PHE A 341 -13.15 -1.09 7.57
CA PHE A 341 -14.29 -0.21 7.35
C PHE A 341 -14.66 -0.18 5.87
N THR A 342 -15.79 -0.83 5.54
CA THR A 342 -16.39 -0.81 4.21
C THR A 342 -17.79 -0.21 4.28
N LEU A 343 -18.09 0.72 3.37
CA LEU A 343 -19.42 1.32 3.30
C LEU A 343 -20.47 0.27 2.89
N GLY A 344 -21.54 0.16 3.66
CA GLY A 344 -22.75 -0.57 3.27
C GLY A 344 -23.73 -0.85 4.42
N ASP A 345 -23.24 -0.88 5.66
CA ASP A 345 -24.03 -1.28 6.84
C ASP A 345 -24.48 -0.11 7.74
N GLY A 346 -24.04 1.11 7.44
CA GLY A 346 -24.41 2.32 8.17
C GLY A 346 -23.67 2.51 9.50
N GLN A 347 -22.68 1.67 9.81
CA GLN A 347 -21.86 1.76 11.03
C GLN A 347 -20.46 2.29 10.70
N LEU A 348 -19.98 3.25 11.49
CA LEU A 348 -18.57 3.65 11.42
C LEU A 348 -17.69 2.53 11.96
N SER A 349 -16.47 2.43 11.45
CA SER A 349 -15.45 1.51 11.95
C SER A 349 -14.07 2.11 11.74
N HIS A 350 -13.13 1.72 12.59
CA HIS A 350 -11.72 1.79 12.22
C HIS A 350 -11.43 0.85 11.04
N HIS A 351 -10.58 1.29 10.13
CA HIS A 351 -10.27 0.50 8.93
C HIS A 351 -8.99 -0.34 9.07
N THR A 352 -8.11 -0.02 10.03
CA THR A 352 -6.80 -0.67 10.19
C THR A 352 -6.32 -0.70 11.65
N ASN A 353 -7.27 -0.75 12.60
CA ASN A 353 -7.01 -0.75 14.04
C ASN A 353 -6.22 -1.97 14.54
N LEU A 354 -5.39 -1.75 15.56
CA LEU A 354 -4.58 -2.79 16.18
C LEU A 354 -5.43 -3.74 17.04
N TYR A 355 -6.34 -3.19 17.85
CA TYR A 355 -7.19 -3.96 18.77
C TYR A 355 -8.67 -3.65 18.58
N ARG A 356 -9.52 -4.49 19.17
CA ARG A 356 -10.95 -4.23 19.39
C ARG A 356 -11.45 -4.98 20.62
N ASN A 357 -12.62 -4.58 21.13
CA ASN A 357 -13.36 -5.43 22.06
C ASN A 357 -14.04 -6.58 21.29
N LYS A 358 -14.04 -7.80 21.85
CA LYS A 358 -14.62 -8.98 21.19
C LYS A 358 -16.10 -8.84 20.85
N ASP A 359 -16.85 -8.08 21.66
CA ASP A 359 -18.27 -7.80 21.49
C ASP A 359 -18.55 -6.50 20.70
N ASP A 360 -17.52 -5.85 20.15
CA ASP A 360 -17.67 -4.65 19.34
C ASP A 360 -18.44 -4.97 18.05
N LYS A 361 -19.50 -4.20 17.80
CA LYS A 361 -20.38 -4.33 16.63
C LYS A 361 -20.04 -3.34 15.51
N TYR A 362 -19.14 -2.40 15.78
CA TYR A 362 -18.72 -1.34 14.87
C TYR A 362 -17.41 -1.75 14.19
N SER A 363 -16.31 -1.76 14.95
CA SER A 363 -15.04 -2.34 14.48
C SER A 363 -15.05 -3.84 14.66
N LYS A 364 -15.41 -4.54 13.58
CA LYS A 364 -15.62 -6.00 13.53
C LYS A 364 -14.33 -6.81 13.40
N TYR A 365 -13.24 -6.16 13.01
CA TYR A 365 -11.95 -6.79 12.76
C TYR A 365 -10.84 -5.99 13.47
N SER A 366 -9.70 -6.63 13.69
CA SER A 366 -8.50 -6.00 14.22
C SER A 366 -7.25 -6.77 13.78
N VAL A 367 -6.10 -6.11 13.80
CA VAL A 367 -4.80 -6.77 13.58
C VAL A 367 -4.61 -7.91 14.58
N ASP A 368 -4.87 -7.67 15.88
CA ASP A 368 -4.64 -8.67 16.93
C ASP A 368 -5.50 -9.92 16.74
N ASP A 369 -6.80 -9.78 16.44
CA ASP A 369 -7.67 -10.94 16.22
C ASP A 369 -7.14 -11.84 15.10
N ALA A 370 -6.73 -11.24 13.97
CA ALA A 370 -6.24 -11.98 12.81
C ALA A 370 -4.86 -12.62 13.06
N VAL A 371 -3.94 -11.91 13.71
CA VAL A 371 -2.61 -12.44 14.09
C VAL A 371 -2.77 -13.59 15.08
N GLN A 372 -3.55 -13.41 16.15
CA GLN A 372 -3.77 -14.45 17.16
C GLN A 372 -4.46 -15.68 16.55
N HIS A 373 -5.34 -15.48 15.56
CA HIS A 373 -5.96 -16.59 14.85
C HIS A 373 -4.95 -17.40 14.03
N LEU A 374 -4.05 -16.76 13.28
CA LEU A 374 -2.96 -17.46 12.57
C LEU A 374 -2.04 -18.22 13.53
N ILE A 375 -1.65 -17.60 14.66
CA ILE A 375 -0.83 -18.28 15.68
C ILE A 375 -1.55 -19.50 16.25
N LYS A 376 -2.86 -19.39 16.51
CA LYS A 376 -3.68 -20.53 16.97
C LYS A 376 -3.77 -21.66 15.95
N LEU A 377 -3.70 -21.35 14.65
CA LEU A 377 -3.59 -22.34 13.58
C LEU A 377 -2.19 -22.97 13.47
N GLY A 378 -1.24 -22.57 14.32
CA GLY A 378 0.12 -23.12 14.38
C GLY A 378 1.08 -22.48 13.37
N ILE A 379 0.78 -21.27 12.89
CA ILE A 379 1.67 -20.51 12.02
C ILE A 379 2.76 -19.85 12.86
N ASP A 380 4.02 -20.06 12.46
CA ASP A 380 5.18 -19.42 13.09
C ASP A 380 5.07 -17.88 12.98
N GLU A 381 5.27 -17.18 14.09
CA GLU A 381 5.10 -15.73 14.20
C GLU A 381 5.97 -14.97 13.19
N GLU A 382 7.21 -15.42 12.98
CA GLU A 382 8.19 -14.84 12.05
C GLU A 382 7.73 -14.82 10.58
N LYS A 383 6.69 -15.58 10.21
CA LYS A 383 6.12 -15.60 8.86
C LYS A 383 5.03 -14.57 8.66
N ILE A 384 4.55 -13.94 9.72
CA ILE A 384 3.41 -13.01 9.67
C ILE A 384 3.93 -11.58 9.54
N PHE A 385 3.45 -10.86 8.52
CA PHE A 385 3.70 -9.44 8.31
C PHE A 385 2.36 -8.70 8.39
N ILE A 386 2.29 -7.63 9.18
CA ILE A 386 1.05 -6.84 9.33
C ILE A 386 1.10 -5.56 8.50
N GLY A 387 -0.07 -5.13 8.01
CA GLY A 387 -0.20 -3.93 7.19
C GLY A 387 -0.36 -2.65 8.01
N TYR A 388 0.29 -1.57 7.54
CA TYR A 388 -0.09 -0.20 7.84
C TYR A 388 -0.48 0.56 6.56
N SER A 389 -1.36 1.54 6.70
CA SER A 389 -2.06 2.19 5.57
C SER A 389 -1.52 3.58 5.27
N GLY A 390 -1.26 3.86 3.99
CA GLY A 390 -0.98 5.20 3.45
C GLY A 390 -2.23 6.01 3.10
N TYR A 391 -3.42 5.53 3.46
CA TYR A 391 -4.71 6.14 3.12
C TYR A 391 -5.78 5.92 4.21
N THR A 392 -6.94 6.54 4.02
CA THR A 392 -8.08 6.52 4.95
C THR A 392 -9.29 5.76 4.40
N ARG A 393 -10.25 5.43 5.28
CA ARG A 393 -11.63 5.08 4.88
C ARG A 393 -12.63 6.05 5.51
N ASN A 394 -13.50 6.61 4.67
CA ASN A 394 -14.31 7.78 5.04
C ASN A 394 -15.82 7.53 4.94
N ALA A 395 -16.58 8.29 5.71
CA ALA A 395 -18.03 8.39 5.56
C ALA A 395 -18.51 9.83 5.77
N LYS A 396 -19.60 10.20 5.09
CA LYS A 396 -20.29 11.49 5.28
C LYS A 396 -21.67 11.29 5.91
N GLY A 397 -22.22 12.36 6.49
CA GLY A 397 -23.43 12.25 7.32
C GLY A 397 -23.20 11.37 8.55
N ALA A 398 -21.96 11.40 9.06
CA ALA A 398 -21.48 10.61 10.19
C ALA A 398 -21.87 11.25 11.53
N THR A 399 -22.29 10.43 12.48
CA THR A 399 -22.57 10.80 13.87
C THR A 399 -21.74 9.93 14.80
N ILE A 400 -20.95 10.56 15.66
CA ILE A 400 -20.19 9.85 16.71
C ILE A 400 -21.08 9.74 17.95
N ASN A 401 -21.34 8.51 18.39
CA ASN A 401 -22.10 8.19 19.60
C ASN A 401 -21.18 7.95 20.81
N ASN A 402 -19.98 7.40 20.57
CA ASN A 402 -18.93 7.21 21.56
C ASN A 402 -17.57 7.35 20.89
N GLN A 403 -16.62 8.04 21.53
CA GLN A 403 -15.28 8.30 20.95
C GLN A 403 -14.32 7.12 21.13
N SER A 404 -14.32 6.49 22.31
CA SER A 404 -13.49 5.31 22.62
C SER A 404 -14.24 4.34 23.54
N PRO A 405 -14.49 3.08 23.13
CA PRO A 405 -14.30 2.59 21.76
C PRO A 405 -15.17 3.38 20.76
N LEU A 406 -14.69 3.56 19.54
CA LEU A 406 -15.42 4.24 18.48
C LEU A 406 -16.77 3.56 18.24
N GLN A 407 -17.84 4.32 18.42
CA GLN A 407 -19.19 3.90 18.04
C GLN A 407 -19.87 5.06 17.34
N GLY A 408 -20.42 4.79 16.17
CA GLY A 408 -21.13 5.81 15.41
C GLY A 408 -21.78 5.27 14.15
N THR A 409 -22.66 6.06 13.58
CA THR A 409 -23.38 5.71 12.35
C THR A 409 -23.12 6.71 11.26
N TYR A 410 -23.44 6.35 10.02
CA TYR A 410 -23.46 7.29 8.91
C TYR A 410 -24.69 7.06 8.05
N THR A 411 -25.17 8.14 7.42
CA THR A 411 -26.36 8.13 6.57
C THR A 411 -26.11 8.63 5.16
N GLY A 412 -24.94 9.23 4.92
CA GLY A 412 -24.56 9.75 3.62
C GLY A 412 -24.41 8.63 2.58
N SER A 413 -24.88 8.91 1.36
CA SER A 413 -24.77 8.04 0.20
C SER A 413 -24.12 8.76 -0.98
N GLY A 414 -23.76 7.99 -2.01
CA GLY A 414 -23.04 8.49 -3.18
C GLY A 414 -21.59 8.82 -2.84
N ASN A 415 -21.02 9.80 -3.56
CA ASN A 415 -19.61 10.17 -3.39
C ASN A 415 -19.35 10.72 -1.99
N VAL A 416 -18.25 10.29 -1.40
CA VAL A 416 -17.66 10.83 -0.18
C VAL A 416 -16.30 11.42 -0.56
N VAL A 417 -15.88 12.47 0.14
CA VAL A 417 -14.59 13.13 -0.07
C VAL A 417 -13.46 12.10 -0.13
N GLY A 418 -12.55 12.31 -1.09
CA GLY A 418 -11.44 11.40 -1.36
C GLY A 418 -10.39 12.06 -2.25
N SER A 419 -9.23 11.42 -2.41
CA SER A 419 -8.13 11.97 -3.21
C SER A 419 -8.31 11.61 -4.68
N PHE A 420 -8.26 10.32 -4.99
CA PHE A 420 -8.38 9.79 -6.36
C PHE A 420 -9.60 8.88 -6.55
N GLU A 421 -10.23 8.48 -5.45
CA GLU A 421 -11.46 7.69 -5.45
C GLU A 421 -12.34 8.09 -4.26
N SER A 422 -13.64 7.82 -4.39
CA SER A 422 -14.62 8.19 -3.36
C SER A 422 -14.32 7.46 -2.05
N ALA A 423 -14.47 8.18 -0.93
CA ALA A 423 -14.32 7.67 0.43
C ALA A 423 -12.89 7.27 0.85
N VAL A 424 -11.86 7.64 0.07
CA VAL A 424 -10.46 7.35 0.38
C VAL A 424 -9.63 8.61 0.22
N ILE A 425 -9.08 9.12 1.33
CA ILE A 425 -8.09 10.21 1.32
C ILE A 425 -6.70 9.59 1.49
N GLU A 426 -5.72 10.03 0.70
CA GLU A 426 -4.34 9.55 0.80
C GLU A 426 -3.47 10.43 1.69
N TRP A 427 -2.34 9.89 2.15
CA TRP A 427 -1.49 10.51 3.17
C TRP A 427 -1.08 11.96 2.89
N THR A 428 -0.74 12.29 1.64
CA THR A 428 -0.37 13.67 1.28
C THR A 428 -1.52 14.66 1.53
N ASP A 429 -2.75 14.25 1.27
CA ASP A 429 -3.93 15.05 1.61
C ASP A 429 -4.10 15.16 3.12
N VAL A 430 -3.92 14.07 3.87
CA VAL A 430 -4.00 14.06 5.34
C VAL A 430 -3.12 15.16 5.92
N ILE A 431 -1.83 15.15 5.59
CA ILE A 431 -0.85 16.09 6.17
C ILE A 431 -0.98 17.53 5.64
N TYR A 432 -1.60 17.73 4.47
CA TYR A 432 -1.76 19.06 3.88
C TYR A 432 -3.09 19.74 4.24
N ASN A 433 -4.19 18.98 4.21
CA ASN A 433 -5.55 19.49 4.30
C ASN A 433 -6.24 19.17 5.63
N TYR A 434 -5.87 18.10 6.34
CA TYR A 434 -6.70 17.59 7.44
C TYR A 434 -5.99 17.55 8.79
N VAL A 435 -4.66 17.38 8.81
CA VAL A 435 -3.86 17.27 10.03
C VAL A 435 -2.60 18.11 9.91
N ASP A 436 -2.31 18.88 10.96
CA ASP A 436 -1.04 19.53 11.17
C ASP A 436 -0.25 18.78 12.25
N PHE A 437 0.53 17.78 11.83
CA PHE A 437 1.34 16.99 12.76
C PHE A 437 2.41 17.85 13.46
N GLU A 438 2.91 18.93 12.83
CA GLU A 438 3.92 19.79 13.44
C GLU A 438 3.38 20.60 14.62
N ASN A 439 2.08 20.89 14.63
CA ASN A 439 1.42 21.62 15.71
C ASN A 439 0.47 20.75 16.55
N GLY A 440 0.33 19.46 16.23
CA GLY A 440 -0.52 18.53 16.97
C GLY A 440 -2.01 18.83 16.93
N ILE A 441 -2.48 19.43 15.83
CA ILE A 441 -3.87 19.86 15.67
C ILE A 441 -4.47 19.36 14.36
N GLY A 442 -5.78 19.15 14.35
CA GLY A 442 -6.51 18.98 13.09
C GLY A 442 -6.67 20.32 12.35
N ARG A 443 -6.84 20.25 11.03
CA ARG A 443 -6.99 21.41 10.13
C ARG A 443 -8.44 21.53 9.67
N ASN A 444 -8.85 22.74 9.29
CA ASN A 444 -10.11 22.97 8.57
C ASN A 444 -11.36 22.42 9.30
N GLY A 445 -11.36 22.46 10.63
CA GLY A 445 -12.46 22.01 11.47
C GLY A 445 -12.51 20.49 11.72
N TYR A 446 -11.52 19.74 11.26
CA TYR A 446 -11.32 18.36 11.69
C TYR A 446 -10.61 18.30 13.04
N GLU A 447 -11.00 17.35 13.87
CA GLU A 447 -10.33 16.97 15.11
C GLU A 447 -9.71 15.60 14.93
N ILE A 448 -8.50 15.40 15.50
CA ILE A 448 -7.85 14.09 15.59
C ILE A 448 -8.26 13.48 16.92
N ILE A 449 -8.86 12.29 16.90
CA ILE A 449 -9.38 11.63 18.09
C ILE A 449 -8.71 10.27 18.22
N HIS A 450 -8.13 10.02 19.39
CA HIS A 450 -7.51 8.75 19.72
C HIS A 450 -8.52 7.81 20.39
N ASP A 451 -8.68 6.61 19.83
CA ASP A 451 -9.40 5.52 20.45
C ASP A 451 -8.42 4.62 21.21
N GLU A 452 -8.38 4.77 22.54
CA GLU A 452 -7.49 4.02 23.43
C GLU A 452 -7.75 2.51 23.43
N ILE A 453 -8.99 2.08 23.18
CA ILE A 453 -9.32 0.64 23.11
C ILE A 453 -8.76 0.05 21.82
N ALA A 454 -8.95 0.74 20.70
CA ALA A 454 -8.53 0.25 19.40
C ALA A 454 -7.03 0.43 19.12
N GLN A 455 -6.36 1.30 19.90
CA GLN A 455 -5.03 1.84 19.62
C GLN A 455 -4.96 2.39 18.18
N ALA A 456 -5.99 3.16 17.82
CA ALA A 456 -6.19 3.72 16.50
C ALA A 456 -6.68 5.17 16.61
N ASP A 457 -6.40 5.97 15.57
CA ASP A 457 -6.86 7.34 15.49
C ASP A 457 -7.91 7.49 14.38
N TYR A 458 -8.74 8.52 14.48
CA TYR A 458 -9.63 8.94 13.40
C TYR A 458 -9.77 10.46 13.37
N LEU A 459 -10.17 10.98 12.22
CA LEU A 459 -10.53 12.38 12.06
C LEU A 459 -12.05 12.52 12.02
N TYR A 460 -12.56 13.56 12.67
CA TYR A 460 -13.98 13.91 12.60
C TYR A 460 -14.16 15.41 12.48
N ASN A 461 -15.05 15.83 11.57
CA ASN A 461 -15.52 17.20 11.48
C ASN A 461 -17.01 17.23 11.81
N GLU A 462 -17.34 17.74 12.99
CA GLU A 462 -18.72 17.77 13.51
C GLU A 462 -19.68 18.55 12.59
N LYS A 463 -19.21 19.68 12.05
CA LYS A 463 -20.02 20.55 11.20
C LYS A 463 -20.30 19.92 9.83
N LEU A 464 -19.30 19.27 9.23
CA LEU A 464 -19.44 18.59 7.94
C LEU A 464 -20.02 17.18 8.07
N GLN A 465 -20.02 16.64 9.29
CA GLN A 465 -20.37 15.25 9.58
C GLN A 465 -19.55 14.28 8.72
N VAL A 466 -18.24 14.53 8.61
CA VAL A 466 -17.31 13.65 7.88
C VAL A 466 -16.40 12.94 8.88
N PHE A 467 -16.36 11.62 8.77
CA PHE A 467 -15.47 10.73 9.51
C PHE A 467 -14.40 10.18 8.57
N MET A 468 -13.17 10.05 9.06
CA MET A 468 -12.04 9.42 8.36
C MET A 468 -11.26 8.53 9.33
N SER A 469 -11.27 7.21 9.14
CA SER A 469 -10.33 6.32 9.85
C SER A 469 -9.00 6.28 9.11
N LEU A 470 -7.88 6.34 9.82
CA LEU A 470 -6.54 6.41 9.24
C LEU A 470 -5.49 5.78 10.17
N ASP A 471 -4.36 5.37 9.60
CA ASP A 471 -3.11 5.27 10.36
C ASP A 471 -2.47 6.65 10.55
N THR A 472 -1.71 6.78 11.63
CA THR A 472 -0.97 7.96 12.08
C THR A 472 0.43 7.51 12.52
N PRO A 473 1.41 8.42 12.69
CA PRO A 473 2.71 8.04 13.28
C PRO A 473 2.55 7.32 14.62
N ARG A 474 1.59 7.72 15.46
CA ARG A 474 1.28 7.04 16.73
C ARG A 474 0.87 5.59 16.51
N SER A 475 -0.20 5.34 15.76
CA SER A 475 -0.73 3.98 15.54
C SER A 475 0.25 3.07 14.80
N VAL A 476 1.01 3.58 13.82
CA VAL A 476 2.04 2.79 13.13
C VAL A 476 3.19 2.42 14.06
N ARG A 477 3.61 3.32 14.96
CA ARG A 477 4.59 2.99 16.01
C ARG A 477 4.06 1.89 16.93
N GLU A 478 2.78 1.92 17.30
CA GLU A 478 2.16 0.87 18.14
C GLU A 478 2.05 -0.47 17.40
N LYS A 479 1.74 -0.49 16.10
CA LYS A 479 1.79 -1.70 15.27
C LYS A 479 3.19 -2.30 15.23
N ALA A 480 4.22 -1.47 15.10
CA ALA A 480 5.60 -1.94 15.10
C ALA A 480 6.05 -2.44 16.49
N ARG A 481 5.61 -1.80 17.57
CA ARG A 481 5.80 -2.32 18.94
C ARG A 481 5.13 -3.68 19.12
N TYR A 482 3.91 -3.85 18.59
CA TYR A 482 3.20 -5.12 18.60
C TYR A 482 3.96 -6.22 17.85
N VAL A 483 4.49 -5.92 16.65
CA VAL A 483 5.35 -6.84 15.88
C VAL A 483 6.53 -7.30 16.70
N LYS A 484 7.22 -6.37 17.38
CA LYS A 484 8.36 -6.70 18.23
C LYS A 484 7.95 -7.52 19.46
N GLU A 485 6.86 -7.16 20.13
CA GLU A 485 6.35 -7.86 21.32
C GLU A 485 5.93 -9.30 21.00
N LYS A 486 5.30 -9.51 19.83
CA LYS A 486 4.81 -10.81 19.38
C LYS A 486 5.85 -11.63 18.61
N GLY A 487 7.00 -11.05 18.27
CA GLY A 487 8.02 -11.72 17.47
C GLY A 487 7.57 -12.00 16.03
N LEU A 488 6.75 -11.10 15.45
CA LEU A 488 6.31 -11.25 14.06
C LEU A 488 7.45 -10.99 13.07
N GLY A 489 7.28 -11.39 11.81
CA GLY A 489 8.28 -11.16 10.76
C GLY A 489 8.49 -9.69 10.40
N GLY A 490 7.46 -8.86 10.57
CA GLY A 490 7.59 -7.43 10.27
C GLY A 490 6.30 -6.71 9.91
N LEU A 491 6.46 -5.63 9.14
CA LEU A 491 5.39 -4.78 8.63
C LEU A 491 5.48 -4.62 7.12
N PHE A 492 4.37 -4.23 6.51
CA PHE A 492 4.38 -3.68 5.16
C PHE A 492 3.44 -2.48 5.06
N ILE A 493 3.78 -1.54 4.19
CA ILE A 493 2.89 -0.42 3.86
C ILE A 493 2.02 -0.72 2.64
N TRP A 494 0.73 -0.42 2.76
CA TRP A 494 -0.22 -0.38 1.66
C TRP A 494 -0.75 1.06 1.47
N SER A 495 -0.26 1.83 0.49
CA SER A 495 0.95 1.59 -0.31
C SER A 495 2.05 2.63 -0.03
N GLY A 496 3.30 2.26 -0.27
CA GLY A 496 4.46 3.09 0.06
C GLY A 496 4.64 4.31 -0.84
N ASP A 497 4.04 4.29 -2.02
CA ASP A 497 3.99 5.46 -2.90
C ASP A 497 3.14 6.61 -2.34
N GLN A 498 2.29 6.37 -1.35
CA GLN A 498 1.48 7.39 -0.68
C GLN A 498 2.25 8.10 0.45
N ASP A 499 3.15 7.40 1.13
CA ASP A 499 3.91 7.93 2.27
C ASP A 499 4.94 8.97 1.82
N ASN A 500 5.17 9.98 2.67
CA ASN A 500 6.25 10.95 2.51
C ASN A 500 7.47 10.64 3.40
N GLY A 501 7.31 9.69 4.33
CA GLY A 501 8.33 9.17 5.23
C GLY A 501 7.87 9.07 6.67
N LEU A 502 6.83 9.80 7.07
CA LEU A 502 6.39 9.86 8.46
C LEU A 502 5.88 8.51 8.98
N LEU A 503 5.06 7.80 8.22
CA LEU A 503 4.49 6.53 8.65
C LEU A 503 5.60 5.47 8.75
N THR A 504 6.47 5.41 7.74
CA THR A 504 7.58 4.47 7.72
C THR A 504 8.62 4.75 8.81
N ASN A 505 8.91 6.02 9.11
CA ASN A 505 9.76 6.39 10.24
C ASN A 505 9.19 5.86 11.57
N ALA A 506 7.89 6.04 11.79
CA ALA A 506 7.22 5.54 12.98
C ALA A 506 7.29 4.01 13.10
N ALA A 507 7.20 3.28 11.98
CA ALA A 507 7.37 1.84 11.98
C ALA A 507 8.78 1.43 12.45
N HIS A 508 9.84 2.08 11.96
CA HIS A 508 11.21 1.81 12.43
C HIS A 508 11.41 2.15 13.91
N GLU A 509 10.91 3.29 14.38
CA GLU A 509 11.02 3.69 15.79
C GLU A 509 10.22 2.75 16.70
N GLY A 510 9.07 2.25 16.26
CA GLY A 510 8.30 1.25 17.00
C GLY A 510 8.99 -0.12 17.12
N LEU A 511 9.79 -0.51 16.12
CA LEU A 511 10.71 -1.65 16.21
C LEU A 511 11.90 -1.36 17.15
N GLY A 512 12.07 -0.13 17.61
CA GLY A 512 13.18 0.31 18.46
C GLY A 512 14.51 0.36 17.72
N ARG A 513 14.47 0.59 16.40
CA ARG A 513 15.68 0.76 15.59
C ARG A 513 16.32 2.10 15.85
N LYS A 514 17.65 2.15 15.78
CA LYS A 514 18.41 3.39 15.95
C LYS A 514 18.48 4.14 14.62
N VAL A 515 18.26 5.45 14.67
CA VAL A 515 18.41 6.32 13.50
C VAL A 515 19.87 6.31 13.02
N LYS A 516 20.08 6.04 11.73
CA LYS A 516 21.37 6.18 11.04
C LYS A 516 21.54 7.55 10.40
N HIS A 517 20.49 8.03 9.72
CA HIS A 517 20.46 9.36 9.11
C HIS A 517 19.10 10.01 9.40
N GLN A 518 19.14 11.17 10.04
CA GLN A 518 17.95 11.91 10.46
C GLN A 518 17.68 13.07 9.50
N ILE A 519 16.55 13.00 8.80
CA ILE A 519 15.96 14.09 8.01
C ILE A 519 14.96 14.88 8.86
N ILE A 520 14.20 14.19 9.72
CA ILE A 520 13.18 14.79 10.58
C ILE A 520 13.19 14.18 11.98
N ASP A 521 12.89 14.98 13.00
CA ASP A 521 12.61 14.51 14.36
C ASP A 521 11.14 14.07 14.47
N MET A 522 10.91 12.79 14.76
CA MET A 522 9.56 12.21 14.85
C MET A 522 8.88 12.49 16.19
N SER A 523 9.63 12.86 17.23
CA SER A 523 9.14 12.98 18.61
C SER A 523 7.84 13.80 18.72
N PRO A 524 7.67 14.95 18.02
CA PRO A 524 6.45 15.75 18.12
C PRO A 524 5.22 15.11 17.46
N PHE A 525 5.40 14.18 16.52
CA PHE A 525 4.33 13.68 15.66
C PHE A 525 3.56 12.50 16.26
N TYR A 526 3.96 12.02 17.44
CA TYR A 526 3.28 10.97 18.18
C TYR A 526 2.18 11.50 19.12
N PHE A 527 2.19 12.80 19.41
CA PHE A 527 1.25 13.47 20.33
C PHE A 527 1.32 12.94 21.78
N ASP A 528 2.53 12.61 22.25
CA ASP A 528 2.79 11.95 23.53
C ASP A 528 2.81 12.86 24.79
N ASP A 529 2.30 14.11 24.76
CA ASP A 529 2.45 15.04 25.90
C ASP A 529 1.86 14.50 27.23
N ASP A 530 2.77 14.21 28.18
CA ASP A 530 2.73 13.88 29.62
C ASP A 530 1.62 13.02 30.27
N ASN A 531 0.56 12.63 29.55
CA ASN A 531 -0.50 11.77 30.11
C ASN A 531 -0.77 10.48 29.32
N LEU A 532 0.12 10.10 28.40
CA LEU A 532 0.04 8.83 27.71
C LEU A 532 1.22 7.94 28.15
N PRO A 533 0.98 6.67 28.53
CA PRO A 533 2.01 5.91 29.24
C PRO A 533 3.26 5.68 28.38
N SER A 534 4.43 6.00 28.93
CA SER A 534 5.70 5.47 28.44
C SER A 534 5.71 3.96 28.66
N TYR A 535 5.61 3.19 27.57
CA TYR A 535 5.58 1.73 27.57
C TYR A 535 6.97 1.09 27.38
N ASP A 536 8.04 1.77 27.82
CA ASP A 536 9.40 1.19 27.87
C ASP A 536 9.57 0.08 28.94
N LYS A 537 8.46 -0.47 29.44
CA LYS A 537 8.46 -1.67 30.28
C LYS A 537 7.67 -2.77 29.59
N PRO A 538 8.26 -3.97 29.36
CA PRO A 538 7.49 -5.12 28.94
C PRO A 538 6.33 -5.31 29.93
N LYS A 539 5.11 -5.54 29.42
CA LYS A 539 3.95 -5.82 30.26
C LYS A 539 4.33 -6.90 31.27
N GLU A 540 4.13 -6.60 32.56
CA GLU A 540 4.17 -7.64 33.58
C GLU A 540 3.20 -8.76 33.14
N PRO A 541 3.60 -10.03 33.23
CA PRO A 541 2.74 -11.13 32.82
C PRO A 541 1.42 -11.03 33.60
N GLN A 542 0.30 -10.96 32.87
CA GLN A 542 -1.02 -11.04 33.47
C GLN A 542 -1.16 -12.41 34.15
N CYS A 543 -0.97 -12.39 35.47
CA CYS A 543 -1.31 -13.39 36.48
C CYS A 543 -1.07 -14.87 36.14
N LYS A 544 -0.08 -15.47 36.82
CA LYS A 544 0.22 -16.91 36.83
C LYS A 544 -0.76 -17.79 37.63
N ASP A 545 -1.89 -17.25 38.10
CA ASP A 545 -2.80 -17.96 39.01
C ASP A 545 -4.25 -18.14 38.49
N CYS A 546 -4.47 -18.10 37.18
CA CYS A 546 -5.69 -18.67 36.58
C CYS A 546 -5.42 -20.14 36.19
N VAL A 547 -5.19 -20.95 37.24
CA VAL A 547 -5.00 -22.41 37.39
C VAL A 547 -4.77 -23.26 36.13
#